data_AF-A0A9X4XKR6-F1
#
_entry.id   AF-A0A9X4XKR6-F1
#
_cell.length_a   1.000
_cell.length_b   1.000
_cell.length_c   1.000
_cell.angle_alpha   90.00
_cell.angle_beta   90.00
_cell.angle_gamma   90.00
#
_symmetry.space_group_name_H-M   'P 1'
#
loop_
_entity.id
_entity.type
_entity.pdbx_description
1 polymer ?
#
loop_
_entity_poly.entity_id
_entity_poly.type
_entity_poly.pdbx_seq_one_letter_code
_entity_poly.pdbx_strand_id
1 'polypeptide(L)'
;MASEVIKEPWSNLIQSLSTADDCTKIKKPTYDAFIFSGTYKTDNDESENIYILCKNNPIVNYKKKSIFTCTNNTLKKNKDPLFNFPKCFDAVIYKNTLYMINLNCETIFNLERSHKNICKRHLNEIAETNIISNMEEFERCALSNKNPQKFLTYNHEILKKFANPEELETLCQELKISIDPSNNQLLFADEKSIKGFISVICGRAKRELFEDSLCEVLNSTPLNL
;
A
#
# COMPACT_ATOMS: atom_id res chain seq x y z
N MET A 1 9.94 -7.30 12.33
CA MET A 1 10.85 -6.45 11.55
C MET A 1 9.97 -5.67 10.60
N ALA A 2 9.81 -4.36 10.82
CA ALA A 2 8.85 -3.59 10.05
C ALA A 2 9.22 -3.61 8.58
N SER A 3 8.27 -4.00 7.73
CA SER A 3 8.34 -3.74 6.30
C SER A 3 8.86 -2.32 6.08
N GLU A 4 9.95 -2.16 5.32
CA GLU A 4 10.56 -0.85 5.00
C GLU A 4 9.51 0.17 4.56
N VAL A 5 8.41 -0.32 3.98
CA VAL A 5 7.28 0.45 3.48
C VAL A 5 6.63 1.34 4.56
N ILE A 6 6.52 0.87 5.81
CA ILE A 6 5.75 1.58 6.86
C ILE A 6 6.51 1.85 8.16
N LYS A 7 7.80 1.53 8.23
CA LYS A 7 8.59 1.60 9.47
C LYS A 7 8.51 2.96 10.19
N GLU A 8 8.69 4.06 9.46
CA GLU A 8 8.64 5.42 10.02
C GLU A 8 7.22 5.79 10.48
N PRO A 9 6.17 5.78 9.63
CA PRO A 9 4.82 6.10 10.07
C PRO A 9 4.29 5.14 11.14
N TRP A 10 4.72 3.88 11.16
CA TRP A 10 4.41 2.94 12.22
C TRP A 10 4.99 3.37 13.57
N SER A 11 6.26 3.76 13.60
CA SER A 11 6.93 4.21 14.83
C SER A 11 6.22 5.45 15.39
N ASN A 12 5.85 6.39 14.52
CA ASN A 12 5.08 7.58 14.89
C ASN A 12 3.69 7.23 15.43
N LEU A 13 3.04 6.21 14.86
CA LEU A 13 1.73 5.74 15.33
C LEU A 13 1.81 5.16 16.74
N ILE A 14 2.77 4.26 16.99
CA ILE A 14 2.96 3.63 18.30
C ILE A 14 3.31 4.67 19.36
N GLN A 15 4.20 5.61 19.02
CA GLN A 15 4.51 6.73 19.90
C GLN A 15 3.25 7.54 20.22
N SER A 16 2.45 7.89 19.21
CA SER A 16 1.21 8.65 19.39
C SER A 16 0.22 7.92 20.30
N LEU A 17 0.08 6.59 20.16
CA LEU A 17 -0.77 5.76 21.02
C LEU A 17 -0.30 5.77 22.49
N SER A 18 1.02 5.79 22.72
CA SER A 18 1.59 5.83 24.08
C SER A 18 1.45 7.20 24.76
N THR A 19 1.27 8.27 23.98
CA THR A 19 1.17 9.66 24.46
C THR A 19 -0.24 10.24 24.33
N ALA A 20 -1.24 9.44 23.95
CA ALA A 20 -2.57 9.89 23.51
C ALA A 20 -3.49 10.46 24.61
N ASP A 21 -2.97 10.83 25.77
CA ASP A 21 -3.79 11.33 26.88
C ASP A 21 -4.04 12.84 26.73
N ASP A 22 -4.82 13.18 25.71
CA ASP A 22 -5.29 14.55 25.47
C ASP A 22 -6.71 14.72 26.01
N CYS A 23 -6.84 15.46 27.12
CA CYS A 23 -8.13 15.87 27.70
C CYS A 23 -8.82 17.01 26.92
N THR A 24 -8.42 17.33 25.68
CA THR A 24 -9.01 18.40 24.89
C THR A 24 -10.46 18.13 24.53
N LYS A 25 -11.24 19.22 24.44
CA LYS A 25 -12.63 19.16 24.02
C LYS A 25 -12.71 18.64 22.58
N ILE A 26 -13.47 17.56 22.40
CA ILE A 26 -13.85 16.87 21.14
C ILE A 26 -14.17 17.80 19.94
N LYS A 27 -14.54 19.06 20.19
CA LYS A 27 -14.97 20.03 19.17
C LYS A 27 -13.85 20.81 18.46
N LYS A 28 -12.57 20.69 18.83
CA LYS A 28 -11.51 21.60 18.33
C LYS A 28 -10.57 21.04 17.24
N PRO A 29 -10.04 19.81 17.34
CA PRO A 29 -9.09 19.32 16.34
C PRO A 29 -9.76 18.56 15.18
N THR A 30 -9.24 18.78 13.97
CA THR A 30 -9.44 17.91 12.81
C THR A 30 -8.36 16.83 12.83
N TYR A 31 -8.76 15.60 13.07
CA TYR A 31 -7.86 14.44 13.03
C TYR A 31 -7.93 13.75 11.66
N ASP A 32 -6.78 13.25 11.20
CA ASP A 32 -6.68 12.49 9.94
C ASP A 32 -7.21 11.05 10.07
N ALA A 33 -7.20 10.51 11.30
CA ALA A 33 -7.67 9.18 11.62
C ALA A 33 -8.01 9.05 13.11
N PHE A 34 -8.71 7.97 13.44
CA PHE A 34 -9.19 7.60 14.76
C PHE A 34 -8.81 6.16 15.04
N ILE A 35 -8.43 5.88 16.28
CA ILE A 35 -8.13 4.52 16.74
C ILE A 35 -8.99 4.18 17.94
N PHE A 36 -9.63 3.02 17.88
CA PHE A 36 -10.30 2.39 19.02
C PHE A 36 -9.36 1.35 19.61
N SER A 37 -8.99 1.53 20.87
CA SER A 37 -8.34 0.50 21.65
C SER A 37 -9.40 -0.36 22.34
N GLY A 38 -9.23 -1.67 22.25
CA GLY A 38 -10.03 -2.64 22.97
C GLY A 38 -9.17 -3.76 23.48
N THR A 39 -9.68 -4.49 24.46
CA THR A 39 -9.12 -5.76 24.92
C THR A 39 -10.11 -6.86 24.59
N TYR A 40 -9.59 -8.03 24.19
CA TYR A 40 -10.39 -9.23 24.03
C TYR A 40 -9.70 -10.41 24.72
N LYS A 41 -10.49 -11.38 25.15
CA LYS A 41 -9.99 -12.61 25.76
C LYS A 41 -9.84 -13.67 24.68
N THR A 42 -8.67 -14.30 24.62
CA THR A 42 -8.46 -15.48 23.78
C THR A 42 -9.05 -16.72 24.45
N ASP A 43 -9.12 -17.83 23.70
CA ASP A 43 -9.58 -19.12 24.22
C ASP A 43 -8.73 -19.63 25.40
N ASN A 44 -7.51 -19.10 25.55
CA ASN A 44 -6.59 -19.40 26.66
C ASN A 44 -6.78 -18.47 27.87
N ASP A 45 -7.84 -17.64 27.90
CA ASP A 45 -8.12 -16.59 28.91
C ASP A 45 -7.04 -15.49 29.02
N GLU A 46 -6.15 -15.40 28.03
CA GLU A 46 -5.18 -14.31 27.92
C GLU A 46 -5.87 -13.06 27.35
N SER A 47 -5.62 -11.92 27.99
CA SER A 47 -6.16 -10.62 27.54
C SER A 47 -5.22 -9.98 26.54
N GLU A 48 -5.72 -9.74 25.34
CA GLU A 48 -4.96 -9.20 24.24
C GLU A 48 -5.53 -7.87 23.74
N ASN A 49 -4.63 -6.96 23.36
CA ASN A 49 -5.01 -5.67 22.81
C ASN A 49 -5.33 -5.79 21.32
N ILE A 50 -6.44 -5.19 20.93
CA ILE A 50 -6.82 -4.99 19.54
C ILE A 50 -7.02 -3.50 19.29
N TYR A 51 -6.48 -3.00 18.19
CA TYR A 51 -6.69 -1.62 17.77
C TYR A 51 -7.40 -1.58 16.43
N ILE A 52 -8.46 -0.78 16.36
CA ILE A 52 -9.26 -0.62 15.16
C ILE A 52 -9.06 0.80 14.64
N LEU A 53 -8.59 0.93 13.40
CA LEU A 53 -8.27 2.21 12.78
C LEU A 53 -9.36 2.62 11.79
N CYS A 54 -9.77 3.89 11.88
CA CYS A 54 -10.77 4.52 11.02
C CYS A 54 -10.28 5.88 10.54
N LYS A 55 -10.20 6.07 9.24
CA LYS A 55 -9.90 7.38 8.63
C LYS A 55 -11.10 8.32 8.72
N ASN A 56 -12.30 7.80 8.54
CA ASN A 56 -13.51 8.61 8.61
C ASN A 56 -13.79 9.06 10.04
N ASN A 57 -14.13 10.34 10.19
CA ASN A 57 -14.45 10.89 11.50
C ASN A 57 -15.72 10.22 12.08
N PRO A 58 -15.59 9.46 13.18
CA PRO A 58 -16.71 8.76 13.79
C PRO A 58 -17.57 9.71 14.65
N ILE A 59 -17.09 10.92 14.95
CA ILE A 59 -17.82 11.93 15.72
C ILE A 59 -18.70 12.72 14.74
N VAL A 60 -20.01 12.48 14.81
CA VAL A 60 -20.99 13.12 13.94
C VAL A 60 -21.72 14.21 14.71
N ASN A 61 -21.64 15.44 14.19
CA ASN A 61 -22.44 16.54 14.68
C ASN A 61 -23.65 16.72 13.76
N TYR A 62 -24.83 16.29 14.22
CA TYR A 62 -26.08 16.38 13.46
C TYR A 62 -26.64 17.80 13.48
N LYS A 63 -25.92 18.76 12.89
CA LYS A 63 -26.36 20.16 12.81
C LYS A 63 -27.67 20.35 12.03
N LYS A 64 -27.92 19.49 11.03
CA LYS A 64 -29.09 19.57 10.12
C LYS A 64 -30.21 18.57 10.43
N LYS A 65 -30.00 17.59 11.30
CA LYS A 65 -31.00 16.56 11.66
C LYS A 65 -31.25 16.59 13.15
N SER A 66 -32.52 16.66 13.57
CA SER A 66 -32.86 16.57 14.99
C SER A 66 -32.72 15.12 15.44
N ILE A 67 -31.68 14.82 16.23
CA ILE A 67 -31.58 13.54 16.91
C ILE A 67 -32.25 13.64 18.27
N PHE A 68 -33.05 12.64 18.60
CA PHE A 68 -33.65 12.50 19.91
C PHE A 68 -33.10 11.24 20.57
N THR A 69 -32.79 11.34 21.85
CA THR A 69 -32.38 10.23 22.70
C THR A 69 -33.53 9.93 23.66
N CYS A 70 -33.89 8.65 23.79
CA CYS A 70 -34.83 8.21 24.81
C CYS A 70 -34.04 7.70 26.03
N THR A 71 -34.24 8.34 27.18
CA THR A 71 -33.67 7.91 28.46
C THR A 71 -34.77 8.00 29.50
N ASN A 72 -34.94 6.96 30.34
CA ASN A 72 -35.99 6.89 31.36
C ASN A 72 -37.39 7.23 30.80
N ASN A 73 -37.76 6.62 29.66
CA ASN A 73 -39.03 6.86 28.95
C ASN A 73 -39.31 8.33 28.56
N THR A 74 -38.28 9.18 28.57
CA THR A 74 -38.41 10.59 28.19
C THR A 74 -37.63 10.85 26.90
N LEU A 75 -38.31 11.42 25.91
CA LEU A 75 -37.70 11.83 24.65
C LEU A 75 -37.06 13.21 24.81
N LYS A 76 -35.75 13.32 24.59
CA LYS A 76 -35.02 14.59 24.65
C LYS A 76 -34.23 14.81 23.36
N LYS A 77 -34.27 16.03 22.83
CA LYS A 77 -33.46 16.43 21.68
C LYS A 77 -31.99 16.50 22.10
N ASN A 78 -31.12 15.75 21.43
CA ASN A 78 -29.69 15.77 21.68
C ASN A 78 -29.03 16.92 20.90
N LYS A 79 -28.18 17.69 21.57
CA LYS A 79 -27.40 18.81 21.01
C LYS A 79 -25.90 18.54 21.00
N ASP A 80 -25.47 17.47 21.66
CA ASP A 80 -24.07 17.11 21.79
C ASP A 80 -23.60 16.29 20.60
N PRO A 81 -22.29 16.35 20.26
CA PRO A 81 -21.71 15.46 19.25
C PRO A 81 -21.98 14.01 19.66
N LEU A 82 -22.50 13.22 18.72
CA LEU A 82 -22.72 11.81 18.92
C LEU A 82 -21.61 11.04 18.25
N PHE A 83 -21.18 9.99 18.93
CA PHE A 83 -20.27 9.02 18.37
C PHE A 83 -21.08 8.00 17.54
N ASN A 84 -20.71 7.83 16.28
CA ASN A 84 -21.31 6.84 15.40
C ASN A 84 -20.22 5.85 14.97
N PHE A 85 -20.38 4.59 15.37
CA PHE A 85 -19.49 3.54 14.87
C PHE A 85 -19.65 3.43 13.34
N PRO A 86 -18.56 3.51 12.58
CA PRO A 86 -18.64 3.32 11.14
C PRO A 86 -19.09 1.88 10.84
N LYS A 87 -19.78 1.70 9.71
CA LYS A 87 -20.27 0.38 9.27
C LYS A 87 -19.15 -0.61 8.99
N CYS A 88 -17.96 -0.10 8.66
CA CYS A 88 -16.76 -0.87 8.38
C CYS A 88 -15.56 -0.06 8.85
N PHE A 89 -14.53 -0.76 9.30
CA PHE A 89 -13.27 -0.17 9.72
C PHE A 89 -12.25 -0.22 8.57
N ASP A 90 -11.22 0.62 8.62
CA ASP A 90 -10.26 0.70 7.52
C ASP A 90 -9.07 -0.25 7.73
N ALA A 91 -8.63 -0.43 8.98
CA ALA A 91 -7.61 -1.42 9.33
C ALA A 91 -7.77 -1.94 10.77
N VAL A 92 -7.20 -3.11 11.02
CA VAL A 92 -7.09 -3.74 12.35
C VAL A 92 -5.62 -3.96 12.65
N ILE A 93 -5.20 -3.65 13.86
CA ILE A 93 -3.86 -3.93 14.36
C ILE A 93 -3.97 -4.97 15.47
N TYR A 94 -3.23 -6.05 15.30
CA TYR A 94 -3.18 -7.17 16.24
C TYR A 94 -1.78 -7.80 16.26
N LYS A 95 -1.24 -8.09 17.45
CA LYS A 95 0.11 -8.66 17.65
C LYS A 95 1.17 -8.08 16.71
N ASN A 96 1.24 -6.75 16.65
CA ASN A 96 2.20 -6.04 15.79
C ASN A 96 2.05 -6.41 14.30
N THR A 97 0.83 -6.65 13.84
CA THR A 97 0.50 -6.90 12.43
C THR A 97 -0.64 -5.97 12.03
N LEU A 98 -0.48 -5.26 10.91
CA LEU A 98 -1.48 -4.35 10.37
C LEU A 98 -2.27 -5.07 9.27
N TYR A 99 -3.55 -5.30 9.52
CA TYR A 99 -4.50 -5.87 8.57
C TYR A 99 -5.34 -4.75 7.97
N MET A 100 -5.01 -4.34 6.74
CA MET A 100 -5.82 -3.37 6.00
C MET A 100 -7.05 -4.05 5.41
N ILE A 101 -8.24 -3.57 5.76
CA ILE A 101 -9.51 -4.04 5.19
C ILE A 101 -9.76 -3.35 3.84
N ASN A 102 -9.30 -2.10 3.72
CA ASN A 102 -9.39 -1.32 2.50
C ASN A 102 -8.17 -0.40 2.31
N LEU A 103 -8.12 0.32 1.19
CA LEU A 103 -7.00 1.19 0.82
C LEU A 103 -7.10 2.61 1.41
N ASN A 104 -8.08 2.90 2.27
CA ASN A 104 -8.22 4.25 2.82
C ASN A 104 -7.03 4.61 3.74
N CYS A 105 -6.44 3.61 4.38
CA CYS A 105 -5.27 3.76 5.24
C CYS A 105 -3.95 4.01 4.50
N GLU A 106 -3.88 3.83 3.17
CA GLU A 106 -2.63 4.00 2.43
C GLU A 106 -2.03 5.41 2.65
N THR A 107 -2.88 6.43 2.75
CA THR A 107 -2.45 7.81 3.01
C THR A 107 -1.93 8.03 4.43
N ILE A 108 -2.48 7.31 5.42
CA ILE A 108 -2.06 7.44 6.83
C ILE A 108 -0.62 6.95 6.99
N PHE A 109 -0.28 5.87 6.28
CA PHE A 109 1.05 5.29 6.30
C PHE A 109 1.95 5.80 5.16
N ASN A 110 1.54 6.84 4.42
CA ASN A 110 2.28 7.39 3.28
C ASN A 110 2.76 6.32 2.28
N LEU A 111 1.97 5.27 2.06
CA LEU A 111 2.36 4.10 1.25
C LEU A 111 2.76 4.47 -0.17
N GLU A 112 2.09 5.45 -0.78
CA GLU A 112 2.44 5.92 -2.13
C GLU A 112 3.89 6.43 -2.20
N ARG A 113 4.32 7.19 -1.20
CA ARG A 113 5.69 7.70 -1.12
C ARG A 113 6.68 6.56 -0.92
N SER A 114 6.35 5.61 -0.05
CA SER A 114 7.17 4.43 0.19
C SER A 114 7.31 3.56 -1.06
N HIS A 115 6.21 3.31 -1.80
CA HIS A 115 6.24 2.62 -3.08
C HIS A 115 7.11 3.34 -4.10
N LYS A 116 7.03 4.68 -4.17
CA LYS A 116 7.90 5.49 -5.03
C LYS A 116 9.38 5.37 -4.64
N ASN A 117 9.70 5.35 -3.35
CA ASN A 117 11.08 5.18 -2.89
C ASN A 117 11.63 3.79 -3.24
N ILE A 118 10.85 2.73 -3.02
CA ILE A 118 11.22 1.35 -3.40
C ILE A 118 11.39 1.25 -4.91
N CYS A 119 10.45 1.79 -5.69
CA CYS A 119 10.55 1.86 -7.14
C CYS A 119 11.84 2.56 -7.58
N LYS A 120 12.17 3.73 -7.01
CA LYS A 120 13.44 4.44 -7.31
C LYS A 120 14.67 3.59 -7.02
N ARG A 121 14.69 2.85 -5.91
CA ARG A 121 15.81 1.96 -5.59
C ARG A 121 16.00 0.90 -6.68
N HIS A 122 14.92 0.24 -7.10
CA HIS A 122 14.98 -0.76 -8.17
C HIS A 122 15.26 -0.14 -9.54
N LEU A 123 14.82 1.08 -9.81
CA LEU A 123 15.19 1.80 -11.04
C LEU A 123 16.69 2.06 -11.10
N ASN A 124 17.33 2.42 -9.99
CA ASN A 124 18.79 2.56 -9.95
C ASN A 124 19.49 1.21 -10.23
N GLU A 125 19.01 0.11 -9.64
CA GLU A 125 19.53 -1.25 -9.92
C GLU A 125 19.40 -1.60 -11.42
N ILE A 126 18.26 -1.27 -12.05
CA ILE A 126 18.04 -1.48 -13.49
C ILE A 126 18.96 -0.58 -14.33
N ALA A 127 19.16 0.68 -13.94
CA ALA A 127 20.05 1.60 -14.65
C ALA A 127 21.49 1.08 -14.68
N GLU A 128 21.97 0.49 -13.58
CA GLU A 128 23.32 -0.10 -13.48
C GLU A 128 23.53 -1.27 -14.44
N THR A 129 22.47 -1.99 -14.81
CA THR A 129 22.58 -3.09 -15.79
C THR A 129 22.76 -2.63 -17.23
N ASN A 130 22.48 -1.35 -17.52
CA ASN A 130 22.62 -0.75 -18.85
C ASN A 130 21.88 -1.53 -19.96
N ILE A 131 20.75 -2.18 -19.63
CA ILE A 131 19.93 -2.95 -20.59
C ILE A 131 18.90 -2.10 -21.34
N ILE A 132 18.65 -0.85 -20.90
CA ILE A 132 17.63 0.05 -21.46
C ILE A 132 18.31 1.26 -22.10
N SER A 133 17.98 1.55 -23.37
CA SER A 133 18.52 2.70 -24.12
C SER A 133 17.86 4.03 -23.67
N ASN A 134 16.53 4.06 -23.56
CA ASN A 134 15.76 5.24 -23.15
C ASN A 134 15.35 5.20 -21.66
N MET A 135 16.35 5.13 -20.76
CA MET A 135 16.11 4.98 -19.32
C MET A 135 15.25 6.10 -18.72
N GLU A 136 15.43 7.36 -19.14
CA GLU A 136 14.64 8.50 -18.65
C GLU A 136 13.13 8.33 -18.91
N GLU A 137 12.76 7.80 -20.08
CA GLU A 137 11.37 7.56 -20.43
C GLU A 137 10.78 6.40 -19.63
N PHE A 138 11.59 5.35 -19.44
CA PHE A 138 11.24 4.22 -18.60
C PHE A 138 10.99 4.63 -17.16
N GLU A 139 11.89 5.41 -16.55
CA GLU A 139 11.76 5.92 -15.18
C GLU A 139 10.50 6.78 -15.00
N ARG A 140 10.25 7.70 -15.94
CA ARG A 140 9.06 8.55 -15.93
C ARG A 140 7.78 7.70 -15.92
N CYS A 141 7.72 6.65 -16.73
CA CYS A 141 6.57 5.75 -16.77
C CYS A 141 6.47 4.91 -15.48
N ALA A 142 7.58 4.37 -15.00
CA ALA A 142 7.65 3.53 -13.80
C ALA A 142 7.24 4.28 -12.51
N LEU A 143 7.54 5.57 -12.42
CA LEU A 143 7.16 6.44 -11.30
C LEU A 143 5.73 7.00 -11.39
N SER A 144 5.08 6.84 -12.54
CA SER A 144 3.73 7.35 -12.78
C SER A 144 2.63 6.41 -12.28
N ASN A 145 1.49 6.99 -11.91
CA ASN A 145 0.26 6.25 -11.58
C ASN A 145 0.49 5.17 -10.50
N LYS A 146 -0.10 3.99 -10.69
CA LYS A 146 0.02 2.83 -9.80
C LYS A 146 1.21 1.93 -10.13
N ASN A 147 2.11 2.33 -11.04
CA ASN A 147 3.27 1.52 -11.40
C ASN A 147 4.25 1.32 -10.24
N PRO A 148 4.53 2.30 -9.36
CA PRO A 148 5.41 2.09 -8.21
C PRO A 148 4.99 0.93 -7.29
N GLN A 149 3.68 0.70 -7.17
CA GLN A 149 3.14 -0.41 -6.36
C GLN A 149 3.49 -1.79 -6.94
N LYS A 150 3.73 -1.90 -8.25
CA LYS A 150 4.12 -3.16 -8.89
C LYS A 150 5.52 -3.60 -8.47
N PHE A 151 6.42 -2.65 -8.24
CA PHE A 151 7.80 -2.93 -7.82
C PHE A 151 7.93 -3.53 -6.42
N LEU A 152 6.84 -3.64 -5.65
CA LEU A 152 6.83 -4.43 -4.40
C LEU A 152 7.10 -5.92 -4.63
N THR A 153 6.78 -6.43 -5.82
CA THR A 153 7.03 -7.82 -6.22
C THR A 153 8.17 -7.93 -7.23
N TYR A 154 9.06 -6.92 -7.26
CA TYR A 154 10.23 -6.93 -8.12
C TYR A 154 11.13 -8.14 -7.82
N ASN A 155 11.52 -8.87 -8.87
CA ASN A 155 12.37 -10.05 -8.77
C ASN A 155 13.69 -9.80 -9.51
N HIS A 156 14.77 -9.66 -8.74
CA HIS A 156 16.10 -9.42 -9.28
C HIS A 156 16.64 -10.60 -10.10
N GLU A 157 16.17 -11.84 -9.84
CA GLU A 157 16.59 -13.01 -10.63
C GLU A 157 16.04 -12.96 -12.05
N ILE A 158 14.83 -12.40 -12.25
CA ILE A 158 14.27 -12.18 -13.60
C ILE A 158 15.12 -11.18 -14.37
N LEU A 159 15.62 -10.13 -13.72
CA LEU A 159 16.48 -9.15 -14.39
C LEU A 159 17.81 -9.77 -14.83
N LYS A 160 18.40 -10.66 -14.02
CA LYS A 160 19.65 -11.36 -14.34
C LYS A 160 19.54 -12.27 -15.56
N LYS A 161 18.36 -12.89 -15.76
CA LYS A 161 18.06 -13.71 -16.95
C LYS A 161 18.28 -12.92 -18.26
N PHE A 162 17.96 -11.63 -18.29
CA PHE A 162 18.18 -10.80 -19.47
C PHE A 162 19.64 -10.52 -19.84
N ALA A 163 20.61 -10.94 -19.03
CA ALA A 163 22.01 -10.97 -19.46
C ALA A 163 22.26 -12.02 -20.56
N ASN A 164 21.41 -13.05 -20.68
CA ASN A 164 21.45 -14.02 -21.75
C ASN A 164 20.75 -13.46 -23.01
N PRO A 165 21.44 -13.40 -24.17
CA PRO A 165 20.85 -12.93 -25.42
C PRO A 165 19.58 -13.68 -25.85
N GLU A 166 19.48 -14.99 -25.60
CA GLU A 166 18.31 -15.79 -25.99
C GLU A 166 17.05 -15.41 -25.19
N GLU A 167 17.22 -15.17 -23.88
CA GLU A 167 16.13 -14.74 -22.99
C GLU A 167 15.71 -13.29 -23.31
N LEU A 168 16.66 -12.44 -23.67
CA LEU A 168 16.39 -11.07 -24.14
C LEU A 168 15.63 -11.07 -25.48
N GLU A 169 16.00 -11.94 -26.43
CA GLU A 169 15.30 -12.07 -27.70
C GLU A 169 13.86 -12.56 -27.51
N THR A 170 13.66 -13.55 -26.63
CA THR A 170 12.33 -14.06 -26.26
C THR A 170 11.46 -12.94 -25.68
N LEU A 171 12.01 -12.11 -24.79
CA LEU A 171 11.31 -10.94 -24.25
C LEU A 171 10.91 -9.95 -25.35
N CYS A 172 11.82 -9.65 -26.27
CA CYS A 172 11.58 -8.71 -27.37
C CYS A 172 10.47 -9.20 -28.30
N GLN A 173 10.42 -10.50 -28.60
CA GLN A 173 9.37 -11.10 -29.43
C GLN A 173 8.00 -11.03 -28.74
N GLU A 174 7.93 -11.41 -27.46
CA GLU A 174 6.68 -11.46 -26.70
C GLU A 174 6.09 -10.07 -26.42
N LEU A 175 6.94 -9.13 -26.00
CA LEU A 175 6.51 -7.77 -25.69
C LEU A 175 6.50 -6.84 -26.91
N LYS A 176 6.98 -7.32 -28.07
CA LYS A 176 7.15 -6.54 -29.30
C LYS A 176 8.01 -5.29 -29.09
N ILE A 177 9.09 -5.45 -28.32
CA ILE A 177 10.06 -4.39 -28.02
C ILE A 177 11.18 -4.45 -29.07
N SER A 178 11.63 -3.28 -29.52
CA SER A 178 12.78 -3.19 -30.43
C SER A 178 14.08 -3.13 -29.64
N ILE A 179 15.14 -3.71 -30.21
CA ILE A 179 16.51 -3.55 -29.71
C ILE A 179 17.17 -2.43 -30.52
N ASP A 180 17.86 -1.52 -29.83
CA ASP A 180 18.66 -0.49 -30.47
C ASP A 180 19.90 -1.15 -31.12
N PRO A 181 20.04 -1.05 -32.46
CA PRO A 181 21.09 -1.74 -33.21
C PRO A 181 22.51 -1.24 -32.88
N SER A 182 22.62 -0.11 -32.18
CA SER A 182 23.91 0.54 -31.88
C SER A 182 24.58 0.01 -30.61
N ASN A 183 23.78 -0.40 -29.63
CA ASN A 183 24.22 -0.73 -28.26
C ASN A 183 23.61 -2.04 -27.72
N ASN A 184 22.76 -2.72 -28.50
CA ASN A 184 22.06 -3.94 -28.12
C ASN A 184 21.18 -3.79 -26.87
N GLN A 185 20.63 -2.58 -26.65
CA GLN A 185 19.78 -2.26 -25.52
C GLN A 185 18.30 -2.23 -25.91
N LEU A 186 17.41 -2.43 -24.94
CA LEU A 186 15.97 -2.31 -25.12
C LEU A 186 15.58 -0.87 -25.43
N LEU A 187 14.86 -0.68 -26.52
CA LEU A 187 14.29 0.60 -26.93
C LEU A 187 12.76 0.52 -26.84
N PHE A 188 12.20 1.24 -25.88
CA PHE A 188 10.75 1.29 -25.70
C PHE A 188 10.13 2.36 -26.58
N ALA A 189 9.25 1.97 -27.51
CA ALA A 189 8.55 2.91 -28.40
C ALA A 189 7.32 3.56 -27.76
N ASP A 190 6.75 2.94 -26.72
CA ASP A 190 5.48 3.36 -26.14
C ASP A 190 5.30 2.89 -24.68
N GLU A 191 4.38 3.53 -23.95
CA GLU A 191 4.10 3.21 -22.55
C GLU A 191 3.56 1.78 -22.33
N LYS A 192 2.89 1.16 -23.32
CA LYS A 192 2.34 -0.20 -23.17
C LYS A 192 3.49 -1.20 -23.14
N SER A 193 4.50 -1.02 -23.98
CA SER A 193 5.73 -1.81 -24.00
C SER A 193 6.48 -1.70 -22.66
N ILE A 194 6.60 -0.49 -22.11
CA ILE A 194 7.17 -0.26 -20.78
C ILE A 194 6.37 -0.96 -19.68
N LYS A 195 5.03 -0.82 -19.69
CA LYS A 195 4.15 -1.48 -18.70
C LYS A 195 4.21 -3.00 -18.81
N GLY A 196 4.40 -3.53 -20.02
CA GLY A 196 4.66 -4.95 -20.28
C GLY A 196 5.93 -5.40 -19.56
N PHE A 197 7.05 -4.71 -19.82
CA PHE A 197 8.33 -5.01 -19.18
C PHE A 197 8.29 -4.92 -17.66
N ILE A 198 7.70 -3.86 -17.10
CA ILE A 198 7.48 -3.73 -15.64
C ILE A 198 6.72 -4.95 -15.09
N SER A 199 5.70 -5.43 -15.83
CA SER A 199 4.92 -6.58 -15.39
C SER A 199 5.73 -7.87 -15.39
N VAL A 200 6.68 -8.03 -16.32
CA VAL A 200 7.60 -9.18 -16.37
C VAL A 200 8.55 -9.17 -15.18
N ILE A 201 9.30 -8.09 -14.98
CA ILE A 201 10.30 -7.99 -13.90
C ILE A 201 9.68 -8.02 -12.50
N CYS A 202 8.40 -7.69 -12.39
CA CYS A 202 7.64 -7.75 -11.13
C CYS A 202 6.82 -9.04 -10.96
N GLY A 203 6.99 -10.06 -11.81
CA GLY A 203 6.26 -11.33 -11.70
C GLY A 203 4.73 -11.20 -11.83
N ARG A 204 4.25 -10.17 -12.52
CA ARG A 204 2.81 -9.89 -12.76
C ARG A 204 2.38 -10.11 -14.21
N ALA A 205 3.26 -10.68 -15.04
CA ALA A 205 2.89 -11.14 -16.36
C ALA A 205 1.86 -12.28 -16.26
N LYS A 206 1.01 -12.45 -17.28
CA LYS A 206 -0.03 -13.49 -17.27
C LYS A 206 0.53 -14.92 -17.27
N ARG A 207 1.76 -15.07 -17.77
CA ARG A 207 2.55 -16.29 -17.78
C ARG A 207 3.95 -15.90 -17.34
N GLU A 208 4.61 -16.75 -16.57
CA GLU A 208 6.05 -16.63 -16.42
C GLU A 208 6.67 -16.87 -17.79
N LEU A 209 7.48 -15.92 -18.26
CA LEU A 209 8.11 -16.00 -19.59
C LEU A 209 9.14 -17.14 -19.69
N PHE A 210 9.65 -17.62 -18.54
CA PHE A 210 10.82 -18.49 -18.46
C PHE A 210 10.52 -19.86 -17.87
N GLU A 211 9.44 -19.98 -17.12
CA GLU A 211 8.97 -21.19 -16.48
C GLU A 211 7.51 -21.23 -16.87
N ASP A 212 7.08 -22.21 -17.68
CA ASP A 212 5.75 -22.26 -18.35
C ASP A 212 4.62 -22.50 -17.32
N SER A 213 4.50 -21.55 -16.39
CA SER A 213 3.82 -21.59 -15.12
C SER A 213 2.92 -20.34 -15.03
N LEU A 214 1.80 -20.49 -14.31
CA LEU A 214 0.90 -19.37 -14.06
C LEU A 214 1.43 -18.55 -12.89
N CYS A 215 1.64 -17.25 -13.11
CA CYS A 215 1.95 -16.33 -12.02
C CYS A 215 0.75 -16.25 -11.06
N GLU A 216 0.87 -16.83 -9.86
CA GLU A 216 -0.12 -16.63 -8.81
C GLU A 216 -0.05 -15.18 -8.30
N VAL A 217 -1.15 -14.44 -8.44
CA VAL A 217 -1.26 -13.10 -7.87
C VAL A 217 -1.63 -13.25 -6.40
N LEU A 218 -0.73 -12.85 -5.51
CA LEU A 218 -1.05 -12.74 -4.09
C LEU A 218 -2.19 -11.72 -3.90
N ASN A 219 -3.35 -12.21 -3.45
CA ASN A 219 -4.55 -11.38 -3.23
C ASN A 219 -4.44 -10.48 -1.98
N SER A 220 -3.52 -10.79 -1.08
CA SER A 220 -3.22 -9.99 0.11
C SER A 220 -1.80 -10.25 0.57
N THR A 221 -1.09 -9.20 0.94
CA THR A 221 0.24 -9.31 1.55
C THR A 221 0.13 -8.75 2.97
N PRO A 222 0.20 -9.58 4.02
CA PRO A 222 0.25 -9.08 5.39
C PRO A 222 1.52 -8.25 5.57
N LEU A 223 1.39 -7.06 6.13
CA LEU A 223 2.53 -6.22 6.48
C LEU A 223 2.98 -6.59 7.89
N ASN A 224 4.00 -7.44 7.97
CA ASN A 224 4.66 -7.75 9.23
C ASN A 224 5.47 -6.54 9.72
N LEU A 225 5.29 -6.19 11.00
CA LEU A 225 5.89 -5.01 11.63
C LEU A 225 7.12 -5.35 12.49
#